data_AF-A0A950KDD0-F1
#
_entry.id   AF-A0A950KDD0-F1
#
_cell.length_a   1.000
_cell.length_b   1.000
_cell.length_c   1.000
_cell.angle_alpha   90.00
_cell.angle_beta   90.00
_cell.angle_gamma   90.00
#
_symmetry.space_group_name_H-M   'P 1'
#
loop_
_entity.id
_entity.type
_entity.pdbx_description
1 polymer ?
#
loop_
_entity_poly.entity_id
_entity_poly.type
_entity_poly.pdbx_seq_one_letter_code
_entity_poly.pdbx_strand_id
1 'polypeptide(L)'
;LLRGAVCGLMTTAGGIGHTIPFLIPNFYVATGVAVVVVAIELIVIAYIRNHYMDTPLLSAIFQVVLGGVLVFLAGILIGSF
;
A
#
# COMPACT_ATOMS: atom_id res chain seq x y z
N LEU A 1 0.14 24.51 -0.74
CA LEU A 1 1.14 24.08 0.27
C LEU A 1 0.57 23.04 1.22
N LEU A 2 -0.49 23.32 1.98
CA LEU A 2 -1.10 22.37 2.95
C LEU A 2 -1.44 20.99 2.35
N ARG A 3 -2.11 20.96 1.18
CA ARG A 3 -2.47 19.71 0.48
C ARG A 3 -1.24 18.87 0.08
N GLY A 4 -0.16 19.53 -0.37
CA GLY A 4 1.08 18.87 -0.77
C GLY A 4 1.85 18.30 0.41
N ALA A 5 1.91 19.04 1.52
CA ALA A 5 2.53 18.57 2.76
C ALA A 5 1.78 17.36 3.34
N VAL A 6 0.45 17.39 3.36
CA VAL A 6 -0.38 16.28 3.85
C VAL A 6 -0.24 15.05 2.95
N CYS A 7 -0.28 15.21 1.61
CA CYS A 7 -0.03 14.11 0.68
C CYS A 7 1.36 13.50 0.88
N GLY A 8 2.40 14.35 0.93
CA GLY A 8 3.78 13.89 1.12
C GLY A 8 3.96 13.12 2.43
N LEU A 9 3.41 13.63 3.54
CA LEU A 9 3.45 12.95 4.84
C LEU A 9 2.73 11.61 4.81
N MET A 10 1.55 11.54 4.19
CA MET A 10 0.80 10.27 4.05
C MET A 10 1.55 9.26 3.18
N THR A 11 2.21 9.71 2.10
CA THR A 11 3.04 8.83 1.26
C THR A 11 4.25 8.29 2.04
N THR A 12 4.94 9.14 2.80
CA THR A 12 6.07 8.68 3.63
C THR A 12 5.60 7.76 4.77
N ALA A 13 4.47 8.08 5.41
CA ALA A 13 3.92 7.27 6.50
C ALA A 13 3.52 5.86 6.01
N GLY A 14 2.76 5.75 4.92
CA GLY A 14 2.43 4.46 4.31
C GLY A 14 3.69 3.74 3.80
N GLY A 15 4.66 4.50 3.27
CA GLY A 15 5.98 4.02 2.89
C GLY A 15 6.72 3.29 4.02
N ILE A 16 6.69 3.85 5.22
CA ILE A 16 7.32 3.28 6.42
C ILE A 16 6.50 2.09 6.95
N GLY A 17 5.17 2.19 6.97
CA GLY A 17 4.28 1.17 7.53
C GLY A 17 4.48 -0.23 6.93
N HIS A 18 4.58 -0.32 5.60
CA HIS A 18 4.73 -1.60 4.89
C HIS A 18 6.18 -2.08 4.74
N THR A 19 7.18 -1.23 5.03
CA THR A 19 8.60 -1.59 4.98
C THR A 19 9.15 -2.08 6.32
N ILE A 20 8.59 -1.62 7.44
CA ILE A 20 8.95 -2.12 8.80
C ILE A 20 8.91 -3.66 8.90
N PRO A 21 7.91 -4.38 8.34
CA PRO A 21 7.87 -5.84 8.38
C PRO A 21 9.07 -6.52 7.72
N PHE A 22 9.74 -5.88 6.75
CA PHE A 22 10.92 -6.42 6.07
C PHE A 22 12.20 -6.36 6.90
N LEU A 23 12.16 -5.78 8.11
CA LEU A 23 13.24 -5.94 9.10
C LEU A 23 13.26 -7.37 9.68
N ILE A 24 12.20 -8.17 9.48
CA ILE A 24 12.15 -9.56 9.90
C ILE A 24 12.97 -10.41 8.92
N PRO A 25 13.90 -11.26 9.39
CA PRO A 25 14.78 -12.06 8.52
C PRO A 25 14.06 -13.04 7.58
N ASN A 26 12.78 -13.35 7.86
CA ASN A 26 11.99 -14.28 7.07
C ASN A 26 11.11 -13.51 6.08
N PHE A 27 11.45 -13.60 4.79
CA PHE A 27 10.77 -12.90 3.70
C PHE A 27 9.28 -13.24 3.57
N TYR A 28 8.90 -14.50 3.77
CA TYR A 28 7.49 -14.92 3.67
C TYR A 28 6.66 -14.36 4.81
N VAL A 29 7.23 -14.33 6.01
CA VAL A 29 6.59 -13.72 7.19
C VAL A 29 6.50 -12.20 7.04
N ALA A 30 7.60 -11.55 6.61
CA ALA A 30 7.65 -10.12 6.34
C ALA A 30 6.61 -9.68 5.30
N THR A 31 6.51 -10.42 4.18
CA THR A 31 5.54 -10.15 3.12
C THR A 31 4.11 -10.34 3.61
N GLY A 32 3.83 -11.42 4.36
CA GLY A 32 2.51 -11.65 4.94
C GLY A 32 2.08 -10.52 5.89
N VAL A 33 2.98 -10.07 6.77
CA VAL A 33 2.71 -8.96 7.69
C VAL A 33 2.53 -7.64 6.93
N ALA A 34 3.35 -7.35 5.91
CA ALA A 34 3.22 -6.15 5.09
C ALA A 34 1.87 -6.09 4.37
N VAL A 35 1.39 -7.20 3.81
CA VAL A 35 0.07 -7.29 3.18
C VAL A 35 -1.05 -7.01 4.19
N VAL A 36 -0.95 -7.54 5.40
CA VAL A 36 -1.94 -7.28 6.47
C VAL A 36 -1.95 -5.79 6.87
N VAL A 37 -0.78 -5.17 7.05
CA VAL A 37 -0.67 -3.74 7.38
C VAL A 37 -1.32 -2.89 6.29
N VAL A 38 -1.01 -3.15 5.02
CA VAL A 38 -1.60 -2.43 3.88
C VAL A 38 -3.11 -2.64 3.80
N ALA A 39 -3.61 -3.86 4.04
CA ALA A 39 -5.04 -4.11 4.06
C ALA A 39 -5.75 -3.28 5.14
N ILE A 40 -5.15 -3.18 6.34
CA ILE A 40 -5.68 -2.33 7.42
C ILE A 40 -5.63 -0.85 7.03
N GLU A 41 -4.53 -0.36 6.47
CA GLU A 41 -4.43 1.03 5.98
C GLU A 41 -5.53 1.34 4.95
N LEU A 42 -5.73 0.46 3.96
CA LEU A 42 -6.76 0.65 2.95
C LEU A 42 -8.17 0.60 3.55
N ILE A 43 -8.44 -0.27 4.53
CA ILE A 43 -9.73 -0.30 5.25
C ILE A 43 -9.97 1.01 6.01
N VAL A 44 -8.94 1.54 6.69
CA VAL A 44 -9.05 2.79 7.45
C VAL A 44 -9.29 3.97 6.50
N ILE A 45 -8.53 4.07 5.41
CA ILE A 45 -8.72 5.11 4.39
C ILE A 45 -10.10 4.97 3.75
N ALA A 46 -10.50 3.76 3.40
CA ALA A 46 -11.81 3.42 2.85
C ALA A 46 -12.95 3.85 3.77
N TYR A 47 -12.85 3.54 5.05
CA TYR A 47 -13.84 3.90 6.06
C TYR A 47 -13.98 5.42 6.20
N ILE A 48 -12.86 6.13 6.33
CA ILE A 48 -12.85 7.61 6.41
C ILE A 48 -13.46 8.17 5.12
N ARG A 49 -13.06 7.67 3.95
CA ARG A 49 -13.55 8.18 2.68
C ARG A 49 -15.03 7.89 2.43
N ASN A 50 -15.51 6.72 2.83
CA ASN A 50 -16.92 6.35 2.75
C ASN A 50 -17.78 7.17 3.72
N HIS A 51 -17.27 7.45 4.92
CA HIS A 51 -18.01 8.23 5.92
C HIS A 51 -18.07 9.73 5.59
N TYR A 52 -17.02 10.31 4.99
CA TYR A 52 -16.93 11.76 4.76
C TYR A 52 -17.11 12.20 3.29
N MET A 53 -16.96 11.32 2.30
CA MET A 53 -16.76 11.69 0.89
C MET A 53 -17.50 10.80 -0.12
N ASP A 54 -18.46 9.95 0.29
CA ASP A 54 -19.38 9.16 -0.57
C ASP A 54 -18.75 8.57 -1.86
N THR A 55 -17.54 8.00 -1.75
CA THR A 55 -16.71 7.71 -2.93
C THR A 55 -16.53 6.22 -3.20
N PRO A 56 -16.59 5.78 -4.49
CA PRO A 56 -16.54 4.37 -4.84
C PRO A 56 -15.12 3.79 -4.69
N LEU A 57 -14.96 2.88 -3.73
CA LEU A 57 -13.73 2.15 -3.43
C LEU A 57 -13.27 1.18 -4.53
N LEU A 58 -14.23 0.70 -5.30
CA LEU A 58 -14.03 -0.37 -6.28
C LEU A 58 -12.99 -0.02 -7.35
N SER A 59 -12.97 1.23 -7.82
CA SER A 59 -12.01 1.68 -8.84
C SER A 59 -10.59 1.82 -8.29
N ALA A 60 -10.45 2.28 -7.04
CA ALA A 60 -9.14 2.41 -6.39
C ALA A 60 -8.48 1.05 -6.16
N ILE A 61 -9.26 0.05 -5.72
CA ILE A 61 -8.78 -1.32 -5.53
C ILE A 61 -8.29 -1.92 -6.85
N PHE A 62 -9.06 -1.75 -7.93
CA PHE A 62 -8.67 -2.25 -9.25
C PHE A 62 -7.32 -1.69 -9.71
N GLN A 63 -7.12 -0.38 -9.56
CA GLN A 63 -5.88 0.26 -9.97
C GLN A 63 -4.68 -0.18 -9.12
N VAL A 64 -4.87 -0.32 -7.80
CA VAL A 64 -3.81 -0.77 -6.87
C VAL A 64 -3.43 -2.23 -7.14
N VAL A 65 -4.41 -3.12 -7.34
CA VAL A 65 -4.15 -4.53 -7.64
C VAL A 65 -3.43 -4.67 -8.99
N LEU A 66 -3.91 -3.98 -10.03
CA LEU A 66 -3.29 -4.03 -11.36
C LEU A 66 -1.86 -3.49 -11.33
N GLY A 67 -1.64 -2.35 -10.66
CA GLY A 67 -0.31 -1.78 -10.48
C GLY A 67 0.62 -2.69 -9.66
N GLY A 68 0.11 -3.31 -8.59
CA GLY A 68 0.85 -4.24 -7.76
C GLY A 68 1.31 -5.48 -8.52
N VAL A 69 0.43 -6.08 -9.34
CA VAL A 69 0.77 -7.22 -10.20
C VAL A 69 1.87 -6.84 -11.19
N LEU A 70 1.77 -5.67 -11.83
CA LEU A 70 2.80 -5.21 -12.78
C LEU A 70 4.16 -5.02 -12.12
N VAL A 71 4.23 -4.37 -10.96
CA VAL A 71 5.50 -4.16 -10.23
C VAL A 71 6.07 -5.49 -9.72
N PHE A 72 5.23 -6.41 -9.24
CA PHE A 72 5.66 -7.74 -8.81
C PHE A 72 6.29 -8.54 -9.96
N LEU A 73 5.64 -8.56 -11.12
CA LEU A 73 6.17 -9.20 -12.33
C LEU A 73 7.50 -8.58 -12.76
N ALA A 74 7.60 -7.25 -12.74
CA ALA A 74 8.86 -6.56 -13.03
C ALA A 74 9.96 -6.92 -12.03
N GLY A 75 9.63 -7.05 -10.74
CA GLY A 75 10.56 -7.47 -9.70
C GLY A 75 11.09 -8.89 -9.90
N ILE A 76 10.22 -9.84 -10.29
CA ILE A 76 10.63 -11.20 -10.66
C ILE A 76 11.57 -11.16 -11.88
N LEU A 77 11.22 -10.38 -12.90
CA LEU A 77 12.01 -10.30 -14.13
C LEU A 77 13.41 -9.71 -13.88
N ILE A 78 13.50 -8.67 -13.06
CA ILE A 78 14.77 -8.03 -12.66
C ILE A 78 15.58 -8.95 -11.74
N GLY A 79 14.94 -9.62 -10.78
CA GLY A 79 15.63 -10.52 -9.84
C GLY A 79 16.06 -11.86 -10.43
N SER A 80 15.56 -12.20 -11.62
CA SER A 80 15.96 -13.40 -12.38
C SER A 80 17.17 -13.15 -13.30
N PHE A 81 17.73 -11.93 -13.30
CA PHE A 81 18.91 -11.53 -14.07
C PHE A 81 20.10 -11.28 -13.13
#